data_AF-A0A535E288-F1
#
_entry.id   AF-A0A535E288-F1
#
_cell.length_a   1.000
_cell.length_b   1.000
_cell.length_c   1.000
_cell.angle_alpha   90.00
_cell.angle_beta   90.00
_cell.angle_gamma   90.00
#
_symmetry.space_group_name_H-M   'P 1'
#
loop_
_entity.id
_entity.type
_entity.pdbx_description
1 polymer ?
#
loop_
_entity_poly.entity_id
_entity_poly.type
_entity_poly.pdbx_seq_one_letter_code
_entity_poly.pdbx_strand_id
1 'polypeptide(L)'
;MSGERGQALVVAALLIGIGALAIVGLRVVQERVLANARTQDVGEAAVEAAAAAVADAYIAHLDSVRAHVFNVPRPTVDVVALLADPATRETARAAAAAAATQNGAIFDGAVDARCAGATIEIDLRHAGRLHRASLQVDACSPR
;
A
#
# COMPACT_ATOMS: atom_id res chain seq x y z
N MET A 1 12.10 32.35 -59.32
CA MET A 1 12.62 32.51 -57.94
C MET A 1 11.49 32.28 -56.93
N SER A 2 11.01 31.04 -56.80
CA SER A 2 9.92 30.70 -55.85
C SER A 2 10.13 29.36 -55.14
N GLY A 3 11.24 28.65 -55.43
CA GLY A 3 11.52 27.32 -54.88
C GLY A 3 12.11 27.37 -53.47
N GLU A 4 13.07 28.25 -53.19
CA GLU A 4 13.76 28.25 -51.89
C GLU A 4 12.88 28.72 -50.71
N ARG A 5 11.95 29.66 -50.94
CA ARG A 5 11.04 30.15 -49.88
C ARG A 5 10.00 29.12 -49.47
N GLY A 6 9.49 28.32 -50.41
CA GLY A 6 8.53 27.24 -50.14
C GLY A 6 9.18 26.10 -49.34
N GLN A 7 10.43 25.77 -49.67
CA GLN A 7 11.16 24.70 -49.00
C GLN A 7 11.55 25.06 -47.56
N ALA A 8 11.93 26.31 -47.30
CA ALA A 8 12.23 26.80 -45.95
C ALA A 8 10.98 26.79 -45.03
N LEU A 9 9.81 27.13 -45.56
CA LEU A 9 8.53 27.11 -44.83
C LEU A 9 8.11 25.69 -44.42
N VAL A 10 8.31 24.71 -45.30
CA VAL A 10 8.01 23.30 -45.01
C VAL A 10 8.93 22.76 -43.91
N VAL A 11 10.23 23.07 -43.98
CA VAL A 11 11.19 22.64 -42.95
C VAL A 11 10.87 23.27 -41.59
N ALA A 12 10.53 24.55 -41.55
CA ALA A 12 10.14 25.22 -40.32
C ALA A 12 8.87 24.61 -39.70
N ALA A 13 7.83 24.35 -40.51
CA ALA A 13 6.60 23.71 -40.05
C ALA A 13 6.86 22.28 -39.53
N LEU A 14 7.74 21.52 -40.18
CA LEU A 14 8.11 20.17 -39.76
C LEU A 14 8.83 20.19 -38.39
N LEU A 15 9.77 21.11 -38.20
CA LEU A 15 10.49 21.27 -36.92
C LEU A 15 9.57 21.70 -35.78
N ILE A 16 8.63 22.60 -36.05
CA ILE A 16 7.61 23.01 -35.07
C ILE A 16 6.69 21.82 -34.72
N GLY A 17 6.28 21.03 -35.70
CA GLY A 17 5.47 19.83 -35.49
C GLY A 17 6.17 18.77 -34.64
N ILE A 18 7.45 18.52 -34.89
CA ILE A 18 8.27 17.60 -34.09
C ILE A 18 8.45 18.13 -32.66
N GLY A 19 8.71 19.44 -32.51
CA GLY A 19 8.80 20.08 -31.19
C GLY A 19 7.51 19.98 -30.39
N ALA A 20 6.35 20.18 -31.03
CA ALA A 20 5.05 20.04 -30.39
C ALA A 20 4.78 18.59 -29.93
N LEU A 21 5.10 17.60 -30.77
CA LEU A 21 4.98 16.18 -30.42
C LEU A 21 5.89 15.79 -29.24
N ALA A 22 7.12 16.31 -29.21
CA ALA A 22 8.06 16.06 -28.11
C ALA A 22 7.54 16.65 -26.78
N ILE A 23 6.98 17.85 -26.79
CA ILE A 23 6.42 18.49 -25.58
C ILE A 23 5.19 17.74 -25.07
N VAL A 24 4.27 17.34 -25.96
CA VAL A 24 3.09 16.55 -25.59
C VAL A 24 3.50 15.18 -25.05
N GLY A 25 4.47 14.52 -25.70
CA GLY A 25 5.03 13.25 -25.24
C GLY A 25 5.64 13.34 -23.84
N LEU A 26 6.39 14.42 -23.54
CA LEU A 26 6.97 14.64 -22.21
C LEU A 26 5.89 14.83 -21.13
N ARG A 27 4.82 15.58 -21.41
CA ARG A 27 3.74 15.82 -20.45
C ARG A 27 3.01 14.53 -20.09
N VAL A 28 2.70 13.70 -21.09
CA VAL A 28 2.04 12.40 -20.86
C VAL A 28 2.91 11.47 -20.00
N VAL A 29 4.22 11.48 -20.18
CA VAL A 29 5.14 10.68 -19.35
C VAL A 29 5.20 11.23 -17.92
N GLN A 30 5.28 12.54 -17.73
CA GLN A 30 5.29 13.16 -16.40
C GLN A 30 4.00 12.88 -15.62
N GLU A 31 2.84 12.98 -16.26
CA GLU A 31 1.54 12.67 -15.65
C GLU A 31 1.47 11.20 -15.22
N ARG A 32 1.97 10.28 -16.04
CA ARG A 32 2.05 8.85 -15.68
C ARG A 32 2.99 8.59 -14.51
N VAL A 33 4.15 9.25 -14.47
CA VAL A 33 5.10 9.10 -13.36
C VAL A 33 4.52 9.63 -12.06
N LEU A 34 3.88 10.81 -12.09
CA LEU A 34 3.25 11.41 -10.91
C LEU A 34 2.06 10.58 -10.41
N ALA A 35 1.23 10.06 -11.33
CA ALA A 35 0.14 9.16 -10.99
C ALA A 35 0.67 7.87 -10.35
N ASN A 36 1.72 7.27 -10.92
CA ASN A 36 2.35 6.07 -10.38
C ASN A 36 2.95 6.29 -8.99
N ALA A 37 3.58 7.44 -8.75
CA ALA A 37 4.15 7.82 -7.45
C ALA A 37 3.03 7.98 -6.40
N ARG A 38 1.98 8.75 -6.70
CA ARG A 38 0.84 8.91 -5.76
C ARG A 38 0.20 7.57 -5.40
N THR A 39 -0.03 6.71 -6.38
CA THR A 39 -0.62 5.40 -6.13
C THR A 39 0.30 4.50 -5.30
N GLN A 40 1.62 4.72 -5.36
CA GLN A 40 2.57 4.01 -4.50
C GLN A 40 2.52 4.54 -3.07
N ASP A 41 2.56 5.86 -2.89
CA ASP A 41 2.47 6.51 -1.57
C ASP A 41 1.17 6.12 -0.85
N VAL A 42 0.05 6.07 -1.57
CA VAL A 42 -1.25 5.59 -1.05
C VAL A 42 -1.14 4.15 -0.55
N GLY A 43 -0.53 3.25 -1.33
CA GLY A 43 -0.41 1.85 -0.97
C GLY A 43 0.53 1.62 0.22
N GLU A 44 1.59 2.42 0.33
CA GLU A 44 2.50 2.45 1.48
C GLU A 44 1.79 2.94 2.74
N ALA A 45 1.05 4.06 2.67
CA ALA A 45 0.25 4.55 3.78
C ALA A 45 -0.84 3.56 4.21
N ALA A 46 -1.47 2.88 3.25
CA ALA A 46 -2.48 1.87 3.52
C ALA A 46 -1.91 0.66 4.27
N VAL A 47 -0.74 0.15 3.87
CA VAL A 47 -0.14 -1.03 4.52
C VAL A 47 0.41 -0.68 5.92
N GLU A 48 0.90 0.54 6.10
CA GLU A 48 1.31 1.04 7.41
C GLU A 48 0.12 1.17 8.37
N ALA A 49 -1.00 1.73 7.90
CA ALA A 49 -2.22 1.83 8.72
C ALA A 49 -2.80 0.46 9.07
N ALA A 50 -2.79 -0.49 8.13
CA ALA A 50 -3.16 -1.87 8.41
C ALA A 50 -2.25 -2.52 9.45
N ALA A 51 -0.93 -2.32 9.33
CA ALA A 51 0.04 -2.84 10.28
C ALA A 51 -0.17 -2.26 11.69
N ALA A 52 -0.45 -0.97 11.81
CA ALA A 52 -0.79 -0.34 13.09
C ALA A 52 -2.03 -0.96 13.72
N ALA A 53 -3.10 -1.17 12.95
CA ALA A 53 -4.32 -1.82 13.44
C ALA A 53 -4.09 -3.28 13.88
N VAL A 54 -3.24 -4.04 13.17
CA VAL A 54 -2.85 -5.40 13.57
C VAL A 54 -2.01 -5.38 14.85
N ALA A 55 -1.11 -4.40 15.01
CA ALA A 55 -0.33 -4.22 16.22
C ALA A 55 -1.23 -3.90 17.43
N ASP A 56 -2.22 -3.03 17.26
CA ASP A 56 -3.20 -2.70 18.30
C ASP A 56 -4.02 -3.91 18.71
N ALA A 57 -4.50 -4.70 17.74
CA ALA A 57 -5.22 -5.96 18.02
C ALA A 57 -4.33 -6.96 18.78
N TYR A 58 -3.06 -7.06 18.42
CA TYR A 58 -2.10 -7.91 19.12
C TYR A 58 -1.86 -7.45 20.57
N ILE A 59 -1.65 -6.15 20.80
CA ILE A 59 -1.48 -5.58 22.14
C ILE A 59 -2.74 -5.80 22.98
N ALA A 60 -3.92 -5.52 22.43
CA ALA A 60 -5.19 -5.75 23.11
C ALA A 60 -5.39 -7.24 23.47
N HIS A 61 -4.99 -8.14 22.58
CA HIS A 61 -5.03 -9.57 22.86
C HIS A 61 -4.09 -9.96 24.01
N LEU A 62 -2.85 -9.45 24.03
CA LEU A 62 -1.92 -9.66 25.14
C LEU A 62 -2.44 -9.14 26.47
N ASP A 63 -3.06 -7.96 26.48
CA ASP A 63 -3.64 -7.39 27.70
C ASP A 63 -4.85 -8.19 28.16
N SER A 64 -5.68 -8.69 27.24
CA SER A 64 -6.77 -9.60 27.57
C SER A 64 -6.24 -10.88 28.20
N VAL A 65 -5.21 -11.50 27.62
CA VAL A 65 -4.57 -12.70 28.17
C VAL A 65 -4.01 -12.43 29.57
N ARG A 66 -3.34 -11.28 29.75
CA ARG A 66 -2.79 -10.85 31.05
C ARG A 66 -3.86 -10.64 32.11
N ALA A 67 -5.00 -10.06 31.75
CA ALA A 67 -6.12 -9.85 32.67
C ALA A 67 -6.75 -11.16 33.16
N HIS A 68 -6.68 -12.23 32.34
CA HIS A 68 -7.20 -13.56 32.68
C HIS A 68 -6.20 -14.45 33.45
N VAL A 69 -4.99 -13.95 33.79
CA VAL A 69 -3.90 -14.70 34.46
C VAL A 69 -4.25 -15.16 35.89
N PHE A 70 -5.36 -14.69 36.47
CA PHE A 70 -5.81 -15.17 37.79
C PHE A 70 -6.35 -16.63 37.78
N ASN A 71 -6.57 -17.23 36.59
CA ASN A 71 -6.95 -18.64 36.46
C ASN A 71 -5.77 -19.45 35.88
N VAL A 72 -5.24 -20.41 36.66
CA VAL A 72 -4.22 -21.37 36.22
C VAL A 72 -4.90 -22.44 35.36
N PRO A 73 -4.38 -22.80 34.16
CA PRO A 73 -3.03 -22.59 33.63
C PRO A 73 -2.84 -21.31 32.78
N ARG A 74 -1.58 -20.86 32.65
CA ARG A 74 -1.18 -19.68 31.87
C ARG A 74 -1.70 -19.82 30.42
N PRO A 75 -2.55 -18.89 29.92
CA PRO A 75 -3.06 -18.98 28.56
C PRO A 75 -1.92 -18.86 27.55
N THR A 76 -1.91 -19.72 26.53
CA THR A 76 -1.05 -19.55 25.35
C THR A 76 -1.62 -18.45 24.47
N VAL A 77 -0.79 -17.49 24.07
CA VAL A 77 -1.18 -16.44 23.13
C VAL A 77 -1.33 -17.10 21.75
N ASP A 78 -2.56 -17.25 21.27
CA ASP A 78 -2.83 -17.80 19.94
C ASP A 78 -2.91 -16.67 18.90
N VAL A 79 -1.73 -16.23 18.45
CA VAL A 79 -1.62 -15.16 17.45
C VAL A 79 -2.21 -15.59 16.12
N VAL A 80 -2.14 -16.88 15.76
CA VAL A 80 -2.68 -17.38 14.49
C VAL A 80 -4.20 -17.25 14.48
N ALA A 81 -4.88 -17.62 15.58
CA ALA A 81 -6.31 -17.41 15.72
C ALA A 81 -6.69 -15.92 15.69
N LEU A 82 -5.90 -15.05 16.35
CA LEU A 82 -6.11 -13.61 16.29
C LEU A 82 -6.04 -13.06 14.85
N LEU A 83 -5.04 -13.47 14.06
CA LEU A 83 -4.92 -13.00 12.67
C LEU A 83 -5.97 -13.63 11.73
N ALA A 84 -6.50 -14.78 12.10
CA ALA A 84 -7.60 -15.43 11.38
C ALA A 84 -8.98 -14.82 11.71
N ASP A 85 -9.09 -14.10 12.82
CA ASP A 85 -10.34 -13.50 13.28
C ASP A 85 -10.87 -12.45 12.28
N PRO A 86 -12.13 -12.60 11.82
CA PRO A 86 -12.74 -11.65 10.88
C PRO A 86 -12.76 -10.21 11.38
N ALA A 87 -12.93 -9.97 12.68
CA ALA A 87 -12.99 -8.61 13.23
C ALA A 87 -11.61 -7.93 13.17
N THR A 88 -10.55 -8.67 13.48
CA THR A 88 -9.16 -8.21 13.32
C THR A 88 -8.85 -7.86 11.86
N ARG A 89 -9.24 -8.73 10.91
CA ARG A 89 -9.05 -8.47 9.48
C ARG A 89 -9.83 -7.27 8.97
N GLU A 90 -11.09 -7.12 9.38
CA GLU A 90 -11.91 -5.99 8.96
C GLU A 90 -11.40 -4.68 9.54
N THR A 91 -10.89 -4.69 10.78
CA THR A 91 -10.31 -3.49 11.40
C THR A 91 -9.04 -3.05 10.67
N ALA A 92 -8.17 -3.99 10.30
CA ALA A 92 -6.99 -3.71 9.48
C ALA A 92 -7.37 -3.20 8.08
N ARG A 93 -8.39 -3.79 7.46
CA ARG A 93 -8.94 -3.35 6.16
C ARG A 93 -9.53 -1.94 6.24
N ALA A 94 -10.29 -1.64 7.28
CA ALA A 94 -10.89 -0.33 7.50
C ALA A 94 -9.81 0.74 7.75
N ALA A 95 -8.75 0.41 8.49
CA ALA A 95 -7.61 1.31 8.69
C ALA A 95 -6.88 1.61 7.37
N ALA A 96 -6.62 0.59 6.54
CA ALA A 96 -6.07 0.78 5.20
C ALA A 96 -6.97 1.64 4.31
N ALA A 97 -8.29 1.41 4.35
CA ALA A 97 -9.28 2.20 3.62
C ALA A 97 -9.32 3.67 4.07
N ALA A 98 -9.25 3.92 5.37
CA ALA A 98 -9.19 5.26 5.92
C ALA A 98 -7.91 5.99 5.47
N ALA A 99 -6.76 5.34 5.53
CA ALA A 99 -5.49 5.90 5.07
C ALA A 99 -5.49 6.19 3.56
N ALA A 100 -6.04 5.28 2.75
CA ALA A 100 -6.19 5.53 1.32
C ALA A 100 -7.10 6.75 1.05
N THR A 101 -8.20 6.86 1.78
CA THR A 101 -9.17 7.98 1.66
C THR A 101 -8.52 9.32 2.01
N GLN A 102 -7.71 9.37 3.07
CA GLN A 102 -6.95 10.57 3.44
C GLN A 102 -5.97 11.02 2.35
N ASN A 103 -5.48 10.08 1.55
CA ASN A 103 -4.61 10.34 0.40
C ASN A 103 -5.37 10.51 -0.93
N GLY A 104 -6.70 10.67 -0.89
CA GLY A 104 -7.55 10.92 -2.06
C GLY A 104 -7.78 9.70 -2.94
N ALA A 105 -7.58 8.49 -2.41
CA ALA A 105 -7.78 7.23 -3.11
C ALA A 105 -8.84 6.36 -2.41
N ILE A 106 -9.33 5.35 -3.13
CA ILE A 106 -10.23 4.34 -2.57
C ILE A 106 -9.44 3.04 -2.44
N PHE A 107 -9.58 2.36 -1.32
CA PHE A 107 -9.08 1.00 -1.13
C PHE A 107 -10.25 0.08 -0.83
N ASP A 108 -10.45 -0.90 -1.69
CA ASP A 108 -11.50 -1.92 -1.64
C ASP A 108 -10.92 -3.35 -1.51
N GLY A 109 -9.60 -3.47 -1.42
CA GLY A 109 -8.88 -4.73 -1.34
C GLY A 109 -9.02 -5.46 0.00
N ALA A 110 -8.41 -6.64 0.04
CA ALA A 110 -8.20 -7.42 1.25
C ALA A 110 -6.85 -7.05 1.89
N VAL A 111 -6.79 -7.24 3.20
CA VAL A 111 -5.56 -7.21 3.99
C VAL A 111 -5.34 -8.61 4.54
N ASP A 112 -4.21 -9.21 4.21
CA ASP A 112 -3.80 -10.51 4.70
C ASP A 112 -2.71 -10.33 5.75
N ALA A 113 -2.88 -10.94 6.92
CA ALA A 113 -1.86 -10.95 7.96
C ALA A 113 -1.56 -12.39 8.38
N ARG A 114 -0.27 -12.73 8.53
CA ARG A 114 0.17 -14.09 8.88
C ARG A 114 1.44 -14.07 9.72
N CYS A 115 1.60 -15.07 10.58
CA CYS A 115 2.89 -15.32 11.20
C CYS A 115 3.89 -15.90 10.17
N ALA A 116 5.11 -15.37 10.17
CA ALA A 116 6.26 -15.87 9.43
C ALA A 116 7.49 -15.83 10.36
N GLY A 117 7.86 -16.97 10.94
CA GLY A 117 8.90 -17.03 11.97
C GLY A 117 8.53 -16.18 13.19
N ALA A 118 9.42 -15.28 13.61
CA ALA A 118 9.17 -14.34 14.71
C ALA A 118 8.53 -13.00 14.26
N THR A 119 7.85 -12.99 13.11
CA THR A 119 7.22 -11.78 12.58
C THR A 119 5.77 -12.00 12.17
N ILE A 120 4.96 -10.95 12.20
CA ILE A 120 3.70 -10.87 11.46
C ILE A 120 4.00 -10.16 10.15
N GLU A 121 3.77 -10.82 9.03
CA GLU A 121 3.73 -10.20 7.71
C GLU A 121 2.31 -9.71 7.44
N ILE A 122 2.18 -8.46 7.02
CA ILE A 122 0.94 -7.86 6.54
C ILE A 122 1.12 -7.55 5.06
N ASP A 123 0.24 -8.12 4.24
CA ASP A 123 0.22 -7.97 2.79
C ASP A 123 -1.11 -7.34 2.36
N LEU A 124 -1.06 -6.35 1.47
CA LEU A 124 -2.26 -5.86 0.78
C LEU A 124 -1.95 -5.52 -0.67
N ARG A 125 -2.98 -5.52 -1.51
CA ARG A 125 -2.85 -5.13 -2.92
C ARG A 125 -3.61 -3.84 -3.19
N HIS A 126 -2.92 -2.84 -3.75
CA HIS A 126 -3.51 -1.57 -4.17
C HIS A 126 -3.08 -1.25 -5.60
N ALA A 127 -4.04 -0.92 -6.46
CA ALA A 127 -3.82 -0.64 -7.90
C ALA A 127 -2.93 -1.66 -8.61
N GLY A 128 -3.15 -2.96 -8.33
CA GLY A 128 -2.40 -4.08 -8.92
C GLY A 128 -1.02 -4.36 -8.30
N ARG A 129 -0.53 -3.51 -7.39
CA ARG A 129 0.76 -3.68 -6.69
C ARG A 129 0.59 -4.30 -5.32
N LEU A 130 1.55 -5.12 -4.91
CA LEU A 130 1.63 -5.70 -3.57
C LEU A 130 2.43 -4.75 -2.66
N HIS A 131 1.87 -4.42 -1.52
CA HIS A 131 2.51 -3.68 -0.44
C HIS A 131 2.63 -4.59 0.77
N ARG A 132 3.77 -4.54 1.45
CA ARG A 132 4.11 -5.41 2.58
C ARG A 132 4.65 -4.61 3.75
N ALA A 133 4.21 -4.95 4.96
CA ALA A 133 4.79 -4.52 6.22
C ALA A 133 5.10 -5.74 7.10
N SER A 134 6.01 -5.58 8.05
CA SER A 134 6.37 -6.65 8.99
C SER A 134 6.46 -6.10 10.41
N LEU A 135 5.87 -6.82 11.36
CA LEU A 135 5.96 -6.54 12.80
C LEU A 135 6.78 -7.64 13.48
N GLN A 136 7.77 -7.29 14.29
CA GLN A 136 8.52 -8.25 15.10
C GLN A 136 7.66 -8.68 16.31
N VAL A 137 7.39 -9.99 16.43
CA VAL A 137 6.64 -10.57 17.53
C VAL A 137 7.10 -12.01 17.81
N ASP A 138 7.72 -12.19 18.98
CA ASP A 138 8.23 -13.49 19.43
C ASP A 138 7.12 -14.57 19.56
N ALA A 139 5.87 -14.14 19.75
CA ALA A 139 4.72 -15.02 19.90
C ALA A 139 4.32 -15.77 18.62
N CYS A 140 4.82 -15.36 17.44
CA CYS A 140 4.63 -16.08 16.19
C CYS A 140 5.60 -17.27 16.01
N SER A 141 6.69 -17.34 16.77
CA SER A 141 7.65 -18.43 16.64
C SER A 141 7.07 -19.71 17.27
N PRO A 142 7.12 -20.86 16.57
CA PRO A 142 6.89 -22.14 17.23
C PRO A 142 7.92 -22.30 18.35
N ARG A 143 7.46 -22.58 19.57
CA ARG A 143 8.30 -22.94 20.71
C ARG A 143 8.60 -24.42 20.71
#